data_AF-A0A832J5D5-F1
#
_entry.id   AF-A0A832J5D5-F1
#
_cell.length_a   1.000
_cell.length_b   1.000
_cell.length_c   1.000
_cell.angle_alpha   90.00
_cell.angle_beta   90.00
_cell.angle_gamma   90.00
#
_symmetry.space_group_name_H-M   'P 1'
#
loop_
_entity.id
_entity.type
_entity.pdbx_description
1 polymer ?
#
loop_
_entity_poly.entity_id
_entity_poly.type
_entity_poly.pdbx_seq_one_letter_code
_entity_poly.pdbx_strand_id
1 'polypeptide(L)'
;MIKKLLINAPHQGLFMITAEVNKVVSDSGINAGLCTLFVQHTSASLIIQENADPSARRDLENWLNRLVQENDPLYTHTDEGPDDMPAHIKSVLTA
;
A
#
# COMPACT_ATOMS: atom_id res chain seq x y z
N MET A 1 -20.60 4.26 -9.18
CA MET A 1 -19.71 3.55 -10.14
C MET A 1 -18.72 2.74 -9.33
N ILE A 2 -18.44 1.49 -9.70
CA ILE A 2 -17.39 0.68 -9.06
C ILE A 2 -16.41 0.26 -10.15
N LYS A 3 -15.12 0.50 -9.93
CA LYS A 3 -14.02 0.11 -10.81
C LYS A 3 -12.99 -0.67 -10.01
N LYS A 4 -12.48 -1.76 -10.59
CA LYS A 4 -11.37 -2.52 -10.02
C LYS A 4 -10.07 -2.06 -10.69
N LEU A 5 -9.09 -1.67 -9.89
CA LEU A 5 -7.73 -1.38 -10.33
C LEU A 5 -6.85 -2.58 -9.97
N LEU A 6 -6.06 -3.04 -10.93
CA LEU A 6 -4.98 -3.99 -10.68
C LEU A 6 -3.70 -3.18 -10.60
N ILE A 7 -3.08 -3.18 -9.42
CA ILE A 7 -1.83 -2.48 -9.18
C ILE A 7 -0.72 -3.50 -9.16
N ASN A 8 0.30 -3.27 -9.98
CA ASN A 8 1.49 -4.12 -10.00
C ASN A 8 2.49 -3.63 -8.95
N ALA A 9 2.74 -4.45 -7.94
CA ALA A 9 3.75 -4.22 -6.91
C ALA A 9 4.80 -5.35 -7.02
N PRO A 10 5.87 -5.18 -7.82
CA PRO A 10 6.83 -6.25 -8.11
C PRO A 10 7.73 -6.60 -6.92
N HIS A 11 7.73 -5.78 -5.87
CA HIS A 11 8.48 -5.98 -4.64
C HIS A 11 7.73 -5.31 -3.48
N GLN A 12 8.10 -5.62 -2.24
CA GLN A 12 7.66 -4.87 -1.06
C GLN A 12 8.05 -3.39 -1.18
N GLY A 13 7.15 -2.47 -0.85
CA GLY A 13 7.42 -1.04 -0.86
C GLY A 13 6.17 -0.18 -0.94
N LEU A 14 6.36 1.14 -1.07
CA LEU A 14 5.30 2.11 -1.28
C LEU A 14 5.21 2.46 -2.77
N PHE A 15 4.02 2.31 -3.34
CA PHE A 15 3.75 2.58 -4.75
C PHE A 15 2.72 3.69 -4.88
N MET A 16 3.03 4.67 -5.74
CA MET A 16 2.08 5.73 -6.06
C MET A 16 1.02 5.19 -7.02
N ILE A 17 -0.25 5.39 -6.68
CA ILE A 17 -1.41 5.01 -7.52
C ILE A 17 -2.29 6.20 -7.90
N THR A 18 -1.81 7.42 -7.63
CA THR A 18 -2.60 8.66 -7.79
C THR A 18 -3.04 8.85 -9.24
N ALA A 19 -2.22 8.48 -10.22
CA ALA A 19 -2.54 8.64 -11.63
C ALA A 19 -3.69 7.70 -12.06
N GLU A 20 -3.67 6.45 -11.59
CA GLU A 20 -4.67 5.43 -11.83
C GLU A 20 -6.01 5.82 -11.20
N VAL A 21 -5.99 6.32 -9.97
CA VAL A 21 -7.18 6.81 -9.28
C VAL A 21 -7.75 8.05 -9.99
N ASN A 22 -6.90 9.03 -10.35
CA ASN A 22 -7.32 10.24 -11.06
C ASN A 22 -7.96 9.92 -12.41
N LYS A 23 -7.43 8.93 -13.13
CA LYS A 23 -8.04 8.46 -14.38
C LYS A 23 -9.46 7.96 -14.15
N VAL A 24 -9.66 7.10 -13.13
CA VAL A 24 -11.00 6.58 -12.79
C VAL A 24 -11.97 7.70 -12.38
N VAL A 25 -11.51 8.66 -11.57
CA VAL A 25 -12.34 9.78 -11.13
C VAL A 25 -12.71 10.67 -12.32
N SER A 26 -11.75 11.00 -13.19
CA SER A 26 -11.99 11.80 -14.40
C SER A 26 -12.97 11.10 -15.36
N ASP A 27 -12.77 9.81 -15.61
CA ASP A 27 -13.63 9.00 -16.49
C ASP A 27 -15.06 8.83 -15.91
N SER A 28 -15.27 9.14 -14.62
CA SER A 28 -16.59 9.06 -14.00
C SER A 28 -17.55 10.17 -14.40
N GLY A 29 -17.04 11.33 -14.85
CA GLY A 29 -17.84 12.51 -15.15
C GLY A 29 -18.56 13.14 -13.95
N ILE A 30 -18.23 12.71 -12.72
CA ILE A 30 -18.81 13.24 -11.48
C ILE A 30 -18.09 14.54 -11.12
N ASN A 31 -18.82 15.66 -11.09
CA ASN A 31 -18.26 16.97 -10.76
C ASN A 31 -18.07 17.17 -9.24
N ALA A 32 -18.89 16.53 -8.41
CA ALA A 32 -18.80 16.58 -6.95
C ALA A 32 -19.34 15.28 -6.35
N GLY A 33 -18.60 14.70 -5.42
CA GLY A 33 -18.95 13.44 -4.77
C GLY A 33 -17.82 12.91 -3.89
N LEU A 34 -17.99 11.68 -3.41
CA LEU A 34 -16.99 10.97 -2.61
C LEU A 34 -16.34 9.85 -3.44
N CYS A 35 -15.01 9.79 -3.45
CA CYS A 35 -14.25 8.66 -3.95
C CYS A 35 -13.85 7.76 -2.77
N THR A 36 -14.39 6.55 -2.73
CA THR A 36 -13.99 5.53 -1.74
C THR A 36 -13.05 4.53 -2.40
N LEU A 37 -11.86 4.38 -1.83
CA LEU A 37 -10.89 3.37 -2.23
C LEU A 37 -10.91 2.23 -1.20
N PHE A 38 -10.85 1.00 -1.69
CA PHE A 38 -10.85 -0.20 -0.85
C PHE A 38 -9.82 -1.20 -1.37
N VAL A 39 -8.92 -1.65 -0.49
CA VAL A 39 -7.94 -2.69 -0.78
C VAL A 39 -8.51 -4.06 -0.42
N GLN A 40 -8.39 -5.01 -1.36
CA GLN A 40 -8.91 -6.38 -1.23
C GLN A 40 -7.86 -7.37 -0.69
N HIS A 41 -6.74 -6.86 -0.17
CA HIS A 41 -5.61 -7.65 0.33
C HIS A 41 -5.34 -7.32 1.79
N THR A 42 -5.04 -8.33 2.59
CA THR A 42 -4.78 -8.22 4.04
C THR A 42 -3.32 -7.93 4.37
N SER A 43 -2.43 -8.02 3.38
CA SER A 43 -0.99 -7.75 3.44
C SER A 43 -0.60 -6.44 2.74
N ALA A 44 -1.57 -5.58 2.42
CA ALA A 44 -1.36 -4.25 1.84
C ALA A 44 -2.30 -3.22 2.48
N SER A 45 -1.99 -1.93 2.39
CA SER A 45 -2.89 -0.85 2.84
C SER A 45 -2.89 0.33 1.85
N LEU A 46 -3.77 1.30 2.07
CA LEU A 46 -3.78 2.58 1.36
C LEU A 46 -3.39 3.69 2.33
N ILE A 47 -2.45 4.53 1.93
CA ILE A 47 -2.04 5.69 2.70
C ILE A 47 -2.05 6.95 1.83
N ILE A 48 -2.25 8.09 2.47
CA ILE A 48 -2.05 9.40 1.88
C ILE A 48 -0.75 9.95 2.48
N GLN A 49 0.25 10.18 1.62
CA GLN A 49 1.56 10.69 2.02
C GLN A 49 2.11 11.66 0.97
N GLU A 50 3.17 12.37 1.36
CA GLU A 50 3.94 13.22 0.45
C GLU A 50 4.66 12.38 -0.61
N ASN A 51 4.53 12.82 -1.86
CA ASN A 51 5.27 12.26 -3.01
C ASN A 51 5.98 13.34 -3.83
N ALA A 52 6.07 14.58 -3.32
CA ALA A 52 6.78 15.67 -3.99
C ALA A 52 8.31 15.49 -3.86
N ASP A 53 8.78 15.13 -2.66
CA ASP A 53 10.15 14.68 -2.42
C ASP A 53 10.22 13.14 -2.34
N PRO A 54 10.98 12.47 -3.22
CA PRO A 54 11.22 11.02 -3.12
C PRO A 54 11.85 10.55 -1.81
N SER A 55 12.47 11.44 -1.02
CA SER A 55 13.06 11.12 0.28
C SER A 55 12.00 10.66 1.29
N ALA A 56 10.84 11.32 1.31
CA ALA A 56 9.76 11.00 2.25
C ALA A 56 9.31 9.53 2.11
N ARG A 57 9.08 9.08 0.88
CA ARG A 57 8.73 7.69 0.58
C ARG A 57 9.83 6.71 1.00
N ARG A 58 11.08 7.03 0.67
CA ARG A 58 12.24 6.17 0.98
C ARG A 58 12.46 6.03 2.48
N ASP A 59 12.34 7.11 3.22
CA ASP A 59 12.57 7.12 4.67
C ASP A 59 11.44 6.40 5.41
N LEU A 60 10.19 6.55 4.95
CA LEU A 60 9.07 5.76 5.45
C LEU A 60 9.27 4.26 5.21
N GLU A 61 9.65 3.86 3.99
CA GLU A 61 9.97 2.45 3.68
C GLU A 61 11.10 1.92 4.58
N ASN A 62 12.20 2.66 4.69
CA ASN A 62 13.33 2.29 5.54
C ASN A 62 12.92 2.14 7.02
N TRP A 63 12.09 3.06 7.51
CA TRP A 63 11.63 3.04 8.90
C TRP A 63 10.71 1.85 9.16
N LEU A 64 9.77 1.55 8.26
CA LEU A 64 8.88 0.39 8.36
C LEU A 64 9.67 -0.92 8.31
N ASN A 65 10.66 -1.04 7.42
CA ASN A 65 11.51 -2.22 7.31
C ASN A 65 12.40 -2.42 8.54
N ARG A 66 12.83 -1.34 9.18
CA ARG A 66 13.56 -1.42 10.46
C ARG A 66 12.67 -1.87 11.61
N LEU A 67 11.42 -1.40 11.65
CA LEU A 67 10.44 -1.72 12.69
C LEU A 67 9.93 -3.16 12.58
N VAL A 68 9.65 -3.61 11.36
CA VAL A 68 9.04 -4.91 11.07
C VAL A 68 10.00 -5.70 10.17
N GLN A 69 10.91 -6.43 10.80
CA GLN A 69 11.98 -7.17 10.14
C GLN A 69 11.48 -8.52 9.61
N GLU A 70 11.94 -8.93 8.44
CA GLU A 70 11.72 -10.29 7.94
C GLU A 70 12.50 -11.33 8.76
N ASN A 71 12.02 -12.57 8.78
CA ASN A 71 12.64 -13.69 9.51
C ASN A 71 12.77 -13.47 11.03
N ASP A 72 11.95 -12.62 11.63
CA ASP A 72 11.86 -12.54 13.08
C ASP A 72 11.35 -13.89 13.63
N PRO A 73 12.07 -14.56 14.55
CA PRO A 73 11.64 -15.85 15.11
C PRO A 73 10.31 -15.80 15.86
N LEU A 74 9.79 -14.60 16.17
CA LEU A 74 8.44 -14.40 16.69
C LEU A 74 7.36 -14.79 15.67
N TYR A 75 7.65 -14.72 14.38
CA TYR A 75 6.66 -14.94 13.33
C TYR A 75 6.51 -16.43 13.02
N THR A 76 5.28 -16.90 13.12
CA THR A 76 4.90 -18.27 12.76
C THR A 76 4.12 -18.35 11.44
N HIS A 77 3.74 -17.20 10.88
CA HIS A 77 3.01 -17.10 9.60
C HIS A 77 4.02 -16.75 8.49
N THR A 78 4.58 -17.79 7.87
CA THR A 78 5.68 -17.66 6.90
C THR A 78 5.47 -18.57 5.69
N ASP A 79 4.22 -18.94 5.40
CA ASP A 79 3.89 -19.91 4.36
C ASP A 79 4.12 -19.32 2.96
N GLU A 80 3.97 -18.01 2.82
CA GLU A 80 4.17 -17.29 1.55
C GLU A 80 5.60 -16.72 1.38
N GLY A 81 6.46 -16.85 2.41
CA GLY A 81 7.84 -16.40 2.39
C GLY A 81 8.24 -15.56 3.61
N PRO A 82 9.49 -15.04 3.63
CA PRO A 82 10.01 -14.23 4.73
C PRO A 82 9.23 -12.94 5.02
N ASP A 83 8.50 -12.42 4.03
CA ASP A 83 7.76 -11.16 4.06
C ASP A 83 6.26 -11.32 4.39
N ASP A 84 5.76 -12.54 4.51
CA ASP A 84 4.36 -12.89 4.78
C ASP A 84 3.79 -12.17 6.02
N MET A 85 4.20 -12.57 7.23
CA MET A 85 3.82 -11.87 8.47
C MET A 85 4.24 -10.39 8.49
N PRO A 86 5.46 -9.99 8.05
CA PRO A 86 5.84 -8.58 7.96
C PRO A 86 4.85 -7.72 7.17
N ALA A 87 4.35 -8.19 6.03
CA ALA A 87 3.42 -7.44 5.19
C ALA A 87 2.07 -7.23 5.89
N HIS A 88 1.58 -8.23 6.64
CA HIS A 88 0.39 -8.10 7.48
C HIS A 88 0.57 -7.08 8.60
N ILE A 89 1.70 -7.09 9.31
CA ILE A 89 1.98 -6.12 10.39
C ILE A 89 2.05 -4.71 9.80
N LYS A 90 2.81 -4.53 8.71
CA LYS A 90 2.91 -3.23 8.03
C LYS A 90 1.53 -2.75 7.59
N SER A 91 0.71 -3.61 6.99
CA SER A 91 -0.68 -3.28 6.61
C SER A 91 -1.50 -2.76 7.78
N VAL A 92 -1.46 -3.42 8.95
CA VAL A 92 -2.19 -2.98 10.16
C VAL A 92 -1.70 -1.65 10.70
N LEU A 93 -0.38 -1.39 10.67
CA LEU A 93 0.21 -0.12 11.14
C LEU A 93 -0.18 1.07 10.27
N THR A 94 -0.53 0.83 9.01
CA THR A 94 -0.82 1.85 8.00
C THR A 94 -2.24 1.79 7.44
N ALA A 95 -3.16 1.12 8.14
CA ALA A 95 -4.58 1.02 7.78
C ALA A 95 -5.42 2.21 8.28
#